data_AF-A0A8S3Y704-F1
#
_entry.id   AF-A0A8S3Y704-F1
#
_cell.length_a   1.000
_cell.length_b   1.000
_cell.length_c   1.000
_cell.angle_alpha   90.00
_cell.angle_beta   90.00
_cell.angle_gamma   90.00
#
_symmetry.space_group_name_H-M   'P 1'
#
loop_
_entity.id
_entity.type
_entity.pdbx_description
1 polymer ?
#
loop_
_entity_poly.entity_id
_entity_poly.type
_entity_poly.pdbx_seq_one_letter_code
_entity_poly.pdbx_strand_id
1 'polypeptide(L)'
;MKHDIEVTSDFQCNEKPVKGTVKWSHIEAFYQLDKTNPNLVYAPQLTDNHLRPNCQQKMRVKLAAQVFSHSVTTGMLMKIAQNELPAEAHVTATFVQKFDELFDAVNADSYLNHKFSLEQYVASLSKRPER
;
A
#
# COMPACT_ATOMS: atom_id res chain seq x y z
N MET A 1 -17.22 -2.53 -11.23
CA MET A 1 -17.43 -3.13 -9.91
C MET A 1 -17.26 -2.02 -8.88
N LYS A 2 -18.37 -1.50 -8.35
CA LYS A 2 -18.40 -0.67 -7.15
C LYS A 2 -19.10 -1.52 -6.11
N HIS A 3 -18.34 -2.35 -5.40
CA HIS A 3 -18.89 -3.16 -4.33
C HIS A 3 -18.12 -2.71 -3.10
N ASP A 4 -18.80 -2.11 -2.15
CA ASP A 4 -18.22 -1.88 -0.83
C ASP A 4 -17.90 -3.26 -0.27
N ILE A 5 -16.62 -3.51 0.00
CA ILE A 5 -16.18 -4.79 0.55
C ILE A 5 -16.38 -4.68 2.05
N GLU A 6 -17.47 -5.25 2.56
CA GLU A 6 -17.65 -5.41 4.00
C GLU A 6 -16.66 -6.45 4.53
N VAL A 7 -15.42 -6.02 4.77
CA VAL A 7 -14.43 -6.87 5.42
C VAL A 7 -14.73 -6.89 6.91
N THR A 8 -15.40 -7.94 7.40
CA THR A 8 -15.40 -8.24 8.83
C THR A 8 -14.05 -8.83 9.14
N SER A 9 -13.11 -8.00 9.56
CA SER A 9 -11.80 -8.48 10.01
C SER A 9 -11.74 -8.39 11.52
N ASP A 10 -11.17 -9.41 12.14
CA ASP A 10 -10.85 -9.44 13.56
C ASP A 10 -9.60 -8.57 13.79
N PHE A 11 -9.72 -7.26 13.60
CA PHE A 11 -8.59 -6.36 13.79
C PHE A 11 -8.28 -6.27 15.29
N GLN A 12 -7.15 -6.82 15.71
CA GLN A 12 -6.67 -6.70 17.08
C GLN A 12 -5.97 -5.34 17.26
N CYS A 13 -6.70 -4.36 17.77
CA CYS A 13 -6.08 -3.22 18.45
C CYS A 13 -6.24 -3.47 19.96
N ASN A 14 -5.15 -3.77 20.65
CA ASN A 14 -5.12 -4.08 22.09
C ASN A 14 -6.01 -5.28 22.50
N GLU A 15 -5.75 -6.46 21.93
CA GLU A 15 -6.37 -7.76 22.32
C GLU A 15 -7.91 -7.86 22.19
N LYS A 16 -8.57 -6.83 21.65
CA LYS A 16 -10.01 -6.85 21.38
C LYS A 16 -10.27 -6.85 19.87
N PRO A 17 -11.14 -7.74 19.36
CA PRO A 17 -11.53 -7.72 17.96
C PRO A 17 -12.34 -6.46 17.68
N VAL A 18 -11.78 -5.54 16.89
CA VAL A 18 -12.47 -4.34 16.41
C VAL A 18 -13.20 -4.72 15.12
N LYS A 19 -14.52 -4.86 15.21
CA LYS A 19 -15.37 -5.00 14.05
C LYS A 19 -15.45 -3.65 13.33
N GLY A 20 -15.03 -3.60 12.08
CA GLY A 20 -15.07 -2.38 11.28
C GLY A 20 -15.35 -2.70 9.81
N THR A 21 -15.93 -1.74 9.10
CA THR A 21 -16.25 -1.88 7.67
C THR A 21 -15.24 -1.13 6.83
N VAL A 22 -14.56 -1.83 5.91
CA VAL A 22 -13.68 -1.21 4.93
C VAL A 22 -14.51 -0.62 3.80
N LYS A 23 -14.52 0.70 3.66
CA LYS A 23 -15.28 1.38 2.60
C LYS A 23 -14.33 1.96 1.56
N TRP A 24 -14.68 1.81 0.28
CA TRP A 24 -13.94 2.44 -0.81
C TRP A 24 -14.05 3.98 -0.75
N SER A 25 -15.18 4.48 -0.24
CA SER A 25 -15.41 5.91 -0.02
C SER A 25 -14.38 6.55 0.91
N HIS A 26 -13.78 5.81 1.86
CA HIS A 26 -12.71 6.33 2.71
C HIS A 26 -11.43 6.62 1.91
N ILE A 27 -11.09 5.77 0.93
CA ILE A 27 -9.94 5.95 0.04
C ILE A 27 -10.21 7.10 -0.94
N GLU A 28 -11.43 7.19 -1.48
CA GLU A 28 -11.85 8.31 -2.31
C GLU A 28 -11.78 9.65 -1.57
N ALA A 29 -12.28 9.70 -0.32
CA ALA A 29 -12.22 10.89 0.51
C ALA A 29 -10.77 11.29 0.83
N PHE A 30 -9.92 10.33 1.21
CA PHE A 30 -8.49 10.56 1.42
C PHE A 30 -7.83 11.18 0.18
N TYR A 31 -8.06 10.60 -1.00
CA TYR A 31 -7.48 11.10 -2.25
C TYR A 31 -7.86 12.54 -2.55
N GLN A 32 -9.13 12.92 -2.33
CA GLN A 32 -9.56 14.30 -2.55
C GLN A 32 -8.87 15.26 -1.58
N LEU A 33 -8.80 14.91 -0.29
CA LEU A 33 -8.15 15.72 0.73
C LEU A 33 -6.65 15.88 0.45
N ASP A 34 -5.97 14.80 0.06
CA ASP A 34 -4.54 14.79 -0.23
C ASP A 34 -4.20 15.58 -1.51
N LYS A 35 -5.03 15.46 -2.55
CA LYS A 35 -4.89 16.20 -3.81
C LYS A 35 -5.01 17.72 -3.62
N THR A 36 -5.86 18.16 -2.69
CA THR A 36 -6.05 19.59 -2.39
C THR A 36 -5.14 20.12 -1.31
N ASN A 37 -4.28 19.27 -0.71
CA ASN A 37 -3.44 19.68 0.41
C ASN A 37 -2.33 20.63 -0.07
N PRO A 38 -2.30 21.91 0.35
CA PRO A 38 -1.34 22.88 -0.14
C PRO A 38 0.08 22.67 0.39
N ASN A 39 0.23 21.93 1.50
CA ASN A 39 1.49 21.79 2.21
C ASN A 39 2.29 20.57 1.74
N LEU A 40 1.67 19.40 1.73
CA LEU A 40 2.32 18.13 1.45
C LEU A 40 1.30 17.12 0.93
N VAL A 41 1.63 16.49 -0.21
CA VAL A 41 0.88 15.36 -0.76
C VAL A 41 1.50 14.08 -0.21
N TYR A 42 0.74 13.32 0.57
CA TYR A 42 1.21 12.09 1.21
C TYR A 42 1.35 10.94 0.20
N ALA A 43 0.42 10.83 -0.76
CA ALA A 43 0.38 9.76 -1.75
C ALA A 43 0.50 10.29 -3.19
N PRO A 44 1.67 10.83 -3.61
CA PRO A 44 1.84 11.48 -4.91
C PRO A 44 1.68 10.52 -6.11
N GLN A 45 1.80 9.21 -5.89
CA GLN A 45 1.60 8.21 -6.93
C GLN A 45 0.11 7.94 -7.20
N LEU A 46 -0.76 8.27 -6.25
CA LEU A 46 -2.20 8.08 -6.37
C LEU A 46 -2.76 9.14 -7.31
N THR A 47 -3.44 8.70 -8.37
CA THR A 47 -4.03 9.56 -9.38
C THR A 47 -5.45 9.10 -9.69
N ASP A 48 -6.23 9.94 -10.36
CA ASP A 48 -7.61 9.61 -10.77
C ASP A 48 -7.72 8.24 -11.49
N ASN A 49 -6.66 7.81 -12.20
CA ASN A 49 -6.58 6.50 -12.87
C ASN A 49 -6.62 5.30 -11.90
N HIS A 50 -6.23 5.49 -10.64
CA HIS A 50 -6.26 4.46 -9.61
C HIS A 50 -7.68 4.29 -9.05
N LEU A 51 -8.42 5.39 -8.95
CA LEU A 51 -9.78 5.39 -8.43
C LEU A 51 -10.82 5.07 -9.52
N ARG A 52 -10.55 5.51 -10.75
CA ARG A 52 -11.43 5.37 -11.91
C ARG A 52 -10.64 4.82 -13.11
N PRO A 53 -10.19 3.56 -13.06
CA PRO A 53 -9.43 2.96 -14.16
C PRO A 53 -10.31 2.75 -15.41
N ASN A 54 -9.77 3.11 -16.57
CA ASN A 54 -10.34 2.78 -17.87
C ASN A 54 -10.22 1.27 -18.19
N CYS A 55 -10.81 0.82 -19.30
CA CYS A 55 -10.86 -0.62 -19.66
C CYS A 55 -9.48 -1.29 -19.73
N GLN A 56 -8.46 -0.59 -20.24
CA GLN A 56 -7.10 -1.12 -20.32
C GLN A 56 -6.38 -1.04 -18.97
N GLN A 57 -6.64 0.01 -18.20
CA GLN A 57 -6.04 0.25 -16.88
C GLN A 57 -6.52 -0.76 -15.83
N LYS A 58 -7.74 -1.28 -15.94
CA LYS A 58 -8.27 -2.33 -15.02
C LYS A 58 -7.41 -3.59 -14.97
N MET A 59 -6.72 -3.93 -16.07
CA MET A 59 -5.81 -5.08 -16.12
C MET A 59 -4.41 -4.77 -15.57
N ARG A 60 -4.10 -3.50 -15.30
CA ARG A 60 -2.80 -3.09 -14.78
C ARG A 60 -2.80 -3.27 -13.27
N VAL A 61 -2.40 -4.46 -12.82
CA VAL A 61 -2.28 -4.81 -11.39
C VAL A 61 -1.45 -3.79 -10.61
N LYS A 62 -0.45 -3.16 -11.25
CA LYS A 62 0.32 -2.06 -10.67
C LYS A 62 -0.56 -0.91 -10.13
N LEU A 63 -1.60 -0.51 -10.86
CA LEU A 63 -2.50 0.56 -10.41
C LEU A 63 -3.31 0.14 -9.18
N ALA A 64 -3.72 -1.13 -9.09
CA ALA A 64 -4.40 -1.63 -7.90
C ALA A 64 -3.43 -1.71 -6.71
N ALA A 65 -2.22 -2.24 -6.92
CA ALA A 65 -1.21 -2.35 -5.87
C ALA A 65 -0.80 -0.97 -5.30
N GLN A 66 -0.69 0.05 -6.15
CA GLN A 66 -0.38 1.42 -5.72
C GLN A 66 -1.46 2.07 -4.83
N VAL A 67 -2.70 1.57 -4.85
CA VAL A 67 -3.73 2.01 -3.88
C VAL A 67 -3.43 1.47 -2.49
N PHE A 68 -2.79 0.30 -2.42
CA PHE A 68 -2.46 -0.40 -1.18
C PHE A 68 -1.06 -0.07 -0.65
N SER A 69 -0.49 1.07 -1.00
CA SER A 69 0.89 1.40 -0.61
C SER A 69 0.98 1.97 0.80
N HIS A 70 2.15 1.82 1.42
CA HIS A 70 2.47 2.39 2.73
C HIS A 70 2.16 3.90 2.86
N SER A 71 2.41 4.66 1.80
CA SER A 71 2.15 6.10 1.74
C SER A 71 0.66 6.44 1.87
N VAL A 72 -0.23 5.61 1.32
CA VAL A 72 -1.69 5.77 1.45
C VAL A 72 -2.11 5.52 2.89
N THR A 73 -1.61 4.44 3.52
CA THR A 73 -1.87 4.18 4.94
C THR A 73 -1.44 5.36 5.81
N THR A 74 -0.19 5.82 5.66
CA THR A 74 0.35 6.93 6.47
C THR A 74 -0.48 8.20 6.26
N GLY A 75 -0.80 8.54 5.01
CA GLY A 75 -1.65 9.69 4.70
C GLY A 75 -3.04 9.60 5.32
N MET A 76 -3.69 8.43 5.25
CA MET A 76 -4.99 8.20 5.87
C MET A 76 -4.93 8.38 7.39
N LEU A 77 -3.92 7.80 8.06
CA LEU A 77 -3.74 7.92 9.52
C LEU A 77 -3.53 9.38 9.94
N MET A 78 -2.72 10.14 9.19
CA MET A 78 -2.52 11.56 9.45
C MET A 78 -3.81 12.36 9.31
N LYS A 79 -4.61 12.09 8.27
CA LYS A 79 -5.89 12.77 8.05
C LYS A 79 -6.95 12.40 9.09
N ILE A 80 -6.92 11.18 9.62
CA ILE A 80 -7.73 10.77 10.77
C ILE A 80 -7.28 11.53 12.03
N ALA A 81 -5.98 11.63 12.29
CA ALA A 81 -5.45 12.37 13.44
C ALA A 81 -5.78 13.88 13.38
N GLN A 82 -5.90 14.45 12.18
CA GLN A 82 -6.36 15.82 11.93
C GLN A 82 -7.88 15.98 12.03
N ASN A 83 -8.65 14.91 12.30
CA ASN A 83 -10.12 14.87 12.25
C ASN A 83 -10.73 15.26 10.89
N GLU A 84 -9.97 15.15 9.79
CA GLU A 84 -10.45 15.39 8.43
C GLU A 84 -11.10 14.13 7.80
N LEU A 85 -10.75 12.95 8.32
CA LEU A 85 -11.38 11.67 7.98
C LEU A 85 -12.09 11.08 9.20
N PRO A 86 -13.19 10.33 9.00
CA PRO A 86 -13.89 9.68 10.10
C PRO A 86 -13.01 8.63 10.78
N ALA A 87 -13.19 8.43 12.09
CA ALA A 87 -12.46 7.41 12.84
C ALA A 87 -12.66 5.99 12.28
N GLU A 88 -13.81 5.72 11.63
CA GLU A 88 -14.07 4.48 10.89
C GLU A 88 -13.04 4.19 9.79
N ALA A 89 -12.44 5.24 9.20
CA ALA A 89 -11.42 5.10 8.17
C ALA A 89 -10.12 4.47 8.69
N HIS A 90 -9.92 4.40 10.02
CA HIS A 90 -8.78 3.72 10.62
C HIS A 90 -8.74 2.24 10.22
N VAL A 91 -9.91 1.61 10.18
CA VAL A 91 -10.07 0.22 9.75
C VAL A 91 -9.60 0.03 8.31
N THR A 92 -9.97 0.96 7.42
CA THR A 92 -9.51 0.97 6.04
C THR A 92 -7.99 1.16 5.97
N ALA A 93 -7.41 2.08 6.75
CA ALA A 93 -5.97 2.32 6.75
C ALA A 93 -5.16 1.09 7.19
N THR A 94 -5.64 0.38 8.24
CA THR A 94 -5.04 -0.88 8.69
C THR A 94 -5.17 -1.98 7.64
N PHE A 95 -6.32 -2.07 6.95
CA PHE A 95 -6.50 -3.00 5.85
C PHE A 95 -5.49 -2.75 4.71
N VAL A 96 -5.35 -1.48 4.29
CA VAL A 96 -4.37 -1.06 3.28
C VAL A 96 -2.96 -1.47 3.70
N GLN A 97 -2.58 -1.23 4.96
CA GLN A 97 -1.26 -1.57 5.49
C GLN A 97 -0.98 -3.08 5.41
N LYS A 98 -1.97 -3.92 5.72
CA LYS A 98 -1.80 -5.37 5.66
C LYS A 98 -1.61 -5.88 4.23
N PHE A 99 -2.24 -5.25 3.26
CA PHE A 99 -2.01 -5.55 1.85
C PHE A 99 -0.63 -5.10 1.38
N ASP A 100 -0.15 -3.95 1.83
CA ASP A 100 1.22 -3.49 1.59
C ASP A 100 2.25 -4.52 2.11
N GLU A 101 2.14 -4.91 3.39
CA GLU A 101 2.98 -5.93 4.03
C GLU A 101 2.91 -7.28 3.29
N LEU A 102 1.72 -7.68 2.84
CA LEU A 102 1.53 -8.91 2.07
C LEU A 102 2.25 -8.84 0.71
N PHE A 103 2.12 -7.73 -0.01
CA PHE A 103 2.78 -7.56 -1.29
C PHE A 103 4.30 -7.52 -1.14
N ASP A 104 4.82 -6.86 -0.10
CA ASP A 104 6.25 -6.86 0.19
C ASP A 104 6.76 -8.25 0.55
N ALA A 105 6.00 -9.02 1.34
CA ALA A 105 6.37 -10.39 1.70
C ALA A 105 6.42 -11.32 0.46
N VAL A 106 5.46 -11.18 -0.46
CA VAL A 106 5.44 -11.96 -1.72
C VAL A 106 6.54 -11.51 -2.68
N ASN A 107 6.91 -10.23 -2.66
CA ASN A 107 7.98 -9.69 -3.52
C ASN A 107 9.39 -9.83 -2.93
N ALA A 108 9.53 -10.21 -1.66
CA ALA A 108 10.82 -10.31 -0.96
C ALA A 108 11.82 -11.30 -1.61
N ASP A 109 11.33 -12.31 -2.34
CA ASP A 109 12.17 -13.30 -3.04
C ASP A 109 13.06 -12.67 -4.14
N SER A 110 12.64 -11.53 -4.70
CA SER A 110 13.39 -10.84 -5.75
C SER A 110 14.71 -10.21 -5.27
N TYR A 111 14.80 -9.82 -3.99
CA TYR A 111 16.01 -9.20 -3.43
C TYR A 111 17.07 -10.22 -2.99
N LEU A 112 16.64 -11.36 -2.44
CA LEU A 112 17.56 -12.42 -2.01
C LEU A 112 18.28 -13.05 -3.21
N ASN A 113 17.54 -13.33 -4.30
CA ASN A 113 18.12 -13.92 -5.50
C ASN A 113 19.17 -13.01 -6.18
N HIS A 114 18.97 -11.69 -6.18
CA HIS A 114 19.93 -10.74 -6.74
C HIS A 114 21.21 -10.63 -5.88
N LYS A 115 21.07 -10.61 -4.55
CA LYS A 115 22.22 -10.57 -3.62
C LYS A 115 23.06 -11.84 -3.70
N PHE A 116 22.43 -13.01 -3.76
CA PHE A 116 23.13 -14.30 -3.96
C PHE A 116 23.91 -14.33 -5.28
N SER A 117 23.34 -13.81 -6.37
CA SER A 117 24.01 -13.74 -7.67
C SER A 117 25.25 -12.83 -7.64
N LEU A 118 25.16 -11.67 -6.98
CA LEU A 118 26.31 -10.76 -6.82
C LEU A 118 27.41 -11.34 -5.94
N GLU A 119 27.06 -11.99 -4.83
CA GLU A 119 28.04 -12.63 -3.94
C GLU A 119 28.75 -13.80 -4.63
N GLN A 120 28.03 -14.61 -5.43
CA GLN A 120 28.63 -15.66 -6.27
C GLN A 120 29.57 -15.08 -7.34
N TYR A 121 29.17 -13.98 -8.00
CA TYR A 121 30.00 -13.31 -9.01
C TYR A 121 31.29 -12.74 -8.42
N VAL A 122 31.21 -12.00 -7.30
CA VAL A 122 32.38 -11.44 -6.60
C VAL A 122 33.32 -12.55 -6.11
N ALA A 123 32.78 -13.65 -5.56
CA ALA A 123 33.56 -14.81 -5.14
C ALA A 123 34.28 -15.50 -6.32
N SER A 124 33.70 -15.47 -7.52
CA SER A 124 34.32 -16.01 -8.74
C SER A 124 35.50 -15.15 -9.23
N LEU A 125 35.45 -13.83 -9.03
CA LEU A 125 36.51 -12.91 -9.43
C LEU A 125 37.75 -13.03 -8.54
N SER A 126 37.55 -13.25 -7.22
CA SER A 126 38.65 -13.42 -6.27
C SER A 126 39.41 -14.76 -6.40
N LYS A 127 38.89 -15.72 -7.18
CA LYS A 127 39.52 -17.04 -7.42
C LYS A 127 40.31 -17.12 -8.72
N ARG A 128 40.40 -16.05 -9.52
CA ARG A 128 41.27 -16.04 -10.71
C ARG A 128 42.73 -15.89 -10.26
N PRO A 129 43.62 -16.84 -10.59
CA PRO A 129 45.04 -16.68 -10.30
C PRO A 129 45.60 -15.51 -11.12
N GLU A 130 46.39 -14.64 -10.47
CA GLU A 130 47.21 -13.65 -11.16
C GLU A 130 48.16 -14.38 -12.12
N ARG A 131 48.18 -13.94 -13.38
CA ARG A 131 49.01 -14.52 -14.44
C ARG A 131 50.48 -14.13 -14.26
#